data_AF-A0A7L4TNZ4-F1
#
_entry.id   AF-A0A7L4TNZ4-F1
#
_cell.length_a   1.000
_cell.length_b   1.000
_cell.length_c   1.000
_cell.angle_alpha   90.00
_cell.angle_beta   90.00
_cell.angle_gamma   90.00
#
_symmetry.space_group_name_H-M   'P 1'
#
loop_
_entity.id
_entity.type
_entity.pdbx_description
1 polymer ?
#
loop_
_entity_poly.entity_id
_entity_poly.type
_entity_poly.pdbx_seq_one_letter_code
_entity_poly.pdbx_strand_id
1 'polypeptide(L)'
;MQKLLCLLLLCFSITAIAQNNFDKEITKVKGDLNKDGLIDYAVVLQDTSNENKPYKLEIYFAQPNGSFKRIIATTKAIEPAFPNGANGYVTGNSFNEITIKKGVLTISNDLLRGNYHHKFRFQNGNFELIGFSKVYSDGLGTMGTTDFNLSTGIQIIETEPYGADDFPKTSTKKKILIRPLPKLQDFVPFGSDNY
;
A
#
# COMPACT_ATOMS: atom_id res chain seq x y z
N MET A 1 -58.06 -8.05 43.39
CA MET A 1 -57.73 -8.15 41.96
C MET A 1 -56.90 -6.94 41.57
N GLN A 2 -55.58 -7.08 41.47
CA GLN A 2 -54.68 -5.98 41.10
C GLN A 2 -53.94 -6.42 39.84
N LYS A 3 -54.33 -5.87 38.69
CA LYS A 3 -53.64 -6.08 37.41
C LYS A 3 -52.47 -5.10 37.38
N LEU A 4 -51.25 -5.58 37.58
CA LEU A 4 -50.05 -4.79 37.36
C LEU A 4 -49.64 -4.92 35.88
N LEU A 5 -49.80 -3.82 35.14
CA LEU A 5 -49.44 -3.68 33.75
C LEU A 5 -47.91 -3.56 33.63
N CYS A 6 -47.24 -4.57 33.07
CA CYS A 6 -45.82 -4.46 32.72
C CYS A 6 -45.67 -3.64 31.44
N LEU A 7 -45.07 -2.45 31.55
CA LEU A 7 -44.65 -1.63 30.43
C LEU A 7 -43.26 -2.09 29.98
N LEU A 8 -43.18 -2.77 28.84
CA LEU A 8 -41.92 -3.22 28.25
C LEU A 8 -41.29 -2.05 27.49
N LEU A 9 -40.28 -1.39 28.07
CA LEU A 9 -39.43 -0.44 27.34
C LEU A 9 -38.47 -1.22 26.43
N LEU A 10 -38.74 -1.23 25.13
CA LEU A 10 -37.79 -1.68 24.11
C LEU A 10 -36.76 -0.57 23.86
N CYS A 11 -35.62 -0.65 24.54
CA CYS A 11 -34.44 0.15 24.20
C CYS A 11 -33.84 -0.38 22.90
N PHE A 12 -34.14 0.26 21.77
CA PHE A 12 -33.37 0.06 20.54
C PHE A 12 -32.02 0.76 20.70
N SER A 13 -30.99 -0.02 20.96
CA SER A 13 -29.60 0.45 20.88
C SER A 13 -29.28 0.75 19.41
N ILE A 14 -29.30 2.03 19.03
CA ILE A 14 -28.79 2.46 17.73
C ILE A 14 -27.27 2.31 17.79
N THR A 15 -26.75 1.20 17.27
CA THR A 15 -25.32 1.10 16.99
C THR A 15 -25.02 2.03 15.82
N ALA A 16 -24.33 3.13 16.10
CA ALA A 16 -23.74 3.95 15.05
C ALA A 16 -22.68 3.11 14.34
N ILE A 17 -23.03 2.55 13.18
CA ILE A 17 -22.06 1.93 12.29
C ILE A 17 -21.29 3.07 11.66
N ALA A 18 -20.00 3.19 11.96
CA ALA A 18 -19.11 4.10 11.25
C ALA A 18 -19.19 3.77 9.74
N GLN A 19 -19.64 4.74 8.96
CA GLN A 19 -19.85 4.58 7.52
C GLN A 19 -18.48 4.67 6.83
N ASN A 20 -17.80 3.54 6.63
CA ASN A 20 -16.58 3.46 5.81
C ASN A 20 -16.95 3.74 4.35
N ASN A 21 -16.97 5.00 3.95
CA ASN A 21 -17.58 5.41 2.69
C ASN A 21 -16.62 5.48 1.52
N PHE A 22 -15.28 5.43 1.73
CA PHE A 22 -14.25 5.51 0.67
C PHE A 22 -14.70 6.35 -0.53
N ASP A 23 -15.11 7.58 -0.22
CA ASP A 23 -16.00 8.45 -1.00
C ASP A 23 -15.29 9.19 -2.15
N LYS A 24 -13.96 9.21 -2.12
CA LYS A 24 -13.15 9.93 -3.10
C LYS A 24 -12.25 8.99 -3.88
N GLU A 25 -12.38 8.98 -5.20
CA GLU A 25 -11.38 8.39 -6.09
C GLU A 25 -10.12 9.26 -6.12
N ILE A 26 -8.98 8.69 -5.77
CA ILE A 26 -7.68 9.37 -5.78
C ILE A 26 -6.97 9.15 -7.09
N THR A 27 -6.96 7.91 -7.58
CA THR A 27 -6.37 7.56 -8.87
C THR A 27 -6.93 6.24 -9.37
N LYS A 28 -6.94 6.09 -10.69
CA LYS A 28 -7.33 4.87 -11.40
C LYS A 28 -6.40 4.65 -12.57
N VAL A 29 -5.81 3.47 -12.62
CA VAL A 29 -4.86 3.07 -13.68
C VAL A 29 -5.31 1.80 -14.35
N LYS A 30 -4.95 1.66 -15.63
CA LYS A 30 -5.32 0.52 -16.47
C LYS A 30 -4.08 -0.25 -16.93
N GLY A 31 -4.23 -1.54 -17.15
CA GLY A 31 -3.23 -2.38 -17.76
C GLY A 31 -3.52 -3.85 -17.53
N ASP A 32 -3.01 -4.71 -18.41
CA ASP A 32 -3.18 -6.16 -18.32
C ASP A 32 -2.31 -6.73 -17.17
N LEU A 33 -2.95 -7.06 -16.03
CA LEU A 33 -2.28 -7.49 -14.80
C LEU A 33 -2.09 -9.01 -14.74
N ASN A 34 -3.03 -9.77 -15.33
CA ASN A 34 -3.02 -11.23 -15.34
C ASN A 34 -2.50 -11.83 -16.66
N LYS A 35 -2.17 -10.98 -17.65
CA LYS A 35 -1.61 -11.33 -18.97
C LYS A 35 -2.56 -12.15 -19.84
N ASP A 36 -3.87 -11.91 -19.73
CA ASP A 36 -4.88 -12.57 -20.56
C ASP A 36 -5.25 -11.77 -21.83
N GLY A 37 -4.62 -10.60 -22.03
CA GLY A 37 -4.88 -9.70 -23.15
C GLY A 37 -6.06 -8.75 -22.95
N LEU A 38 -6.78 -8.84 -21.83
CA LEU A 38 -7.83 -7.90 -21.44
C LEU A 38 -7.24 -6.80 -20.55
N ILE A 39 -7.82 -5.60 -20.66
CA ILE A 39 -7.34 -4.44 -19.89
C ILE A 39 -8.04 -4.38 -18.53
N ASP A 40 -7.30 -4.73 -17.49
CA ASP A 40 -7.71 -4.60 -16.10
C ASP A 40 -7.59 -3.16 -15.60
N TYR A 41 -8.07 -2.91 -14.37
CA TYR A 41 -7.78 -1.67 -13.68
C TYR A 41 -7.52 -1.84 -12.18
N ALA A 42 -6.76 -0.91 -11.62
CA ALA A 42 -6.59 -0.72 -10.19
C ALA A 42 -7.03 0.70 -9.83
N VAL A 43 -7.67 0.86 -8.67
CA VAL A 43 -8.18 2.13 -8.18
C VAL A 43 -7.81 2.32 -6.71
N VAL A 44 -7.41 3.54 -6.35
CA VAL A 44 -7.23 3.97 -4.97
C VAL A 44 -8.37 4.91 -4.61
N LEU A 45 -9.08 4.56 -3.54
CA LEU A 45 -10.14 5.37 -2.95
C LEU A 45 -9.67 5.89 -1.59
N GLN A 46 -10.23 7.00 -1.11
CA GLN A 46 -9.97 7.56 0.22
C GLN A 46 -11.28 7.78 0.95
N ASP A 47 -11.31 7.44 2.24
CA ASP A 47 -12.37 7.88 3.15
C ASP A 47 -12.01 9.27 3.65
N THR A 48 -12.66 10.31 3.14
CA THR A 48 -12.32 11.70 3.47
C THR A 48 -12.92 12.14 4.81
N SER A 49 -13.92 11.40 5.30
CA SER A 49 -14.65 11.68 6.54
C SER A 49 -13.93 11.18 7.79
N ASN A 50 -13.11 10.12 7.65
CA ASN A 50 -12.27 9.60 8.73
C ASN A 50 -11.09 10.55 9.02
N GLU A 51 -10.77 10.75 10.30
CA GLU A 51 -9.68 11.64 10.73
C GLU A 51 -8.29 11.23 10.19
N ASN A 52 -8.06 9.93 10.00
CA ASN A 52 -6.80 9.41 9.47
C ASN A 52 -6.75 9.45 7.93
N LYS A 53 -7.90 9.71 7.29
CA LYS A 53 -8.10 9.65 5.84
C LYS A 53 -7.46 8.42 5.17
N PRO A 54 -7.85 7.19 5.57
CA PRO A 54 -7.28 5.96 5.07
C PRO A 54 -7.57 5.77 3.59
N TYR A 55 -6.65 5.06 2.91
CA TYR A 55 -6.82 4.66 1.52
C TYR A 55 -7.32 3.21 1.42
N LYS A 56 -8.01 2.90 0.33
CA LYS A 56 -8.38 1.55 -0.08
C LYS A 56 -7.93 1.32 -1.51
N LEU A 57 -7.14 0.27 -1.71
CA LEU A 57 -6.76 -0.23 -3.02
C LEU A 57 -7.73 -1.34 -3.43
N GLU A 58 -8.32 -1.19 -4.62
CA GLU A 58 -9.11 -2.22 -5.26
C GLU A 58 -8.55 -2.56 -6.65
N ILE A 59 -8.58 -3.84 -7.01
CA ILE A 59 -8.11 -4.34 -8.32
C ILE A 59 -9.23 -5.15 -8.96
N TYR A 60 -9.44 -4.92 -10.24
CA TYR A 60 -10.52 -5.52 -11.02
C TYR A 60 -9.98 -6.14 -12.29
N PHE A 61 -10.26 -7.42 -12.50
CA PHE A 61 -9.97 -8.09 -13.76
C PHE A 61 -11.11 -7.92 -14.75
N ALA A 62 -10.77 -7.57 -15.98
CA ALA A 62 -11.71 -7.61 -17.09
C ALA A 62 -12.14 -9.07 -17.32
N GLN A 63 -13.37 -9.26 -17.76
CA GLN A 63 -13.94 -10.57 -18.11
C GLN A 63 -14.30 -10.58 -19.59
N PRO A 64 -14.31 -11.75 -20.26
CA PRO A 64 -14.63 -11.85 -21.69
C PRO A 64 -16.01 -11.28 -22.07
N ASN A 65 -16.94 -11.24 -21.11
CA ASN A 65 -18.28 -10.65 -21.30
C ASN A 65 -18.32 -9.11 -21.12
N GLY A 66 -17.16 -8.45 -21.00
CA GLY A 66 -17.04 -7.01 -20.80
C GLY A 66 -17.28 -6.53 -19.37
N SER A 67 -17.62 -7.44 -18.43
CA SER A 67 -17.76 -7.10 -17.02
C SER A 67 -16.40 -7.07 -16.30
N PHE A 68 -16.38 -6.56 -15.08
CA PHE A 68 -15.18 -6.51 -14.24
C PHE A 68 -15.41 -7.29 -12.95
N LYS A 69 -14.48 -8.17 -12.60
CA LYS A 69 -14.47 -8.93 -11.35
C LYS A 69 -13.47 -8.33 -10.39
N ARG A 70 -13.92 -7.89 -9.20
CA ARG A 70 -13.02 -7.43 -8.13
C ARG A 70 -12.22 -8.61 -7.57
N ILE A 71 -10.89 -8.49 -7.58
CA ILE A 71 -9.97 -9.54 -7.12
C ILE A 71 -9.28 -9.16 -5.81
N ILE A 72 -9.00 -7.88 -5.60
CA ILE A 72 -8.41 -7.34 -4.36
C ILE A 72 -9.27 -6.20 -3.85
N ALA A 73 -9.43 -6.14 -2.53
CA ALA A 73 -9.89 -4.96 -1.81
C ALA A 73 -9.15 -4.92 -0.46
N THR A 74 -8.27 -3.95 -0.26
CA THR A 74 -7.49 -3.83 0.98
C THR A 74 -7.27 -2.38 1.38
N THR A 75 -7.29 -2.13 2.69
CA THR A 75 -6.98 -0.85 3.32
C THR A 75 -5.61 -0.84 3.98
N LYS A 76 -4.84 -1.93 3.83
CA LYS A 76 -3.55 -2.15 4.51
C LYS A 76 -2.34 -1.75 3.66
N ALA A 77 -2.46 -1.89 2.34
CA ALA A 77 -1.33 -1.78 1.42
C ALA A 77 -0.79 -0.36 1.23
N ILE A 78 -1.54 0.65 1.67
CA ILE A 78 -1.19 2.07 1.58
C ILE A 78 -1.43 2.68 2.97
N GLU A 79 -0.42 3.35 3.52
CA GLU A 79 -0.53 4.06 4.81
C GLU A 79 -1.61 5.16 4.72
N PRO A 80 -2.45 5.37 5.74
CA PRO A 80 -3.39 6.50 5.77
C PRO A 80 -2.69 7.84 5.53
N ALA A 81 -3.40 8.83 4.96
CA ALA A 81 -2.80 10.14 4.72
C ALA A 81 -2.38 10.84 6.02
N PHE A 82 -3.07 10.53 7.12
CA PHE A 82 -2.76 11.02 8.46
C PHE A 82 -2.72 9.82 9.44
N PRO A 83 -1.64 9.03 9.47
CA PRO A 83 -1.57 7.81 10.28
C PRO A 83 -1.65 8.09 11.79
N ASN A 84 -1.28 9.32 12.21
CA ASN A 84 -1.36 9.81 13.59
C ASN A 84 -2.58 10.74 13.82
N GLY A 85 -3.56 10.74 12.93
CA GLY A 85 -4.69 11.68 12.94
C GLY A 85 -4.35 13.04 12.33
N ALA A 86 -5.36 13.73 11.81
CA ALA A 86 -5.19 15.01 11.09
C ALA A 86 -4.53 16.13 11.92
N ASN A 87 -4.60 16.03 13.25
CA ASN A 87 -3.96 16.97 14.19
C ASN A 87 -2.67 16.40 14.83
N GLY A 88 -2.26 15.20 14.44
CA GLY A 88 -1.05 14.56 14.93
C GLY A 88 0.22 14.97 14.18
N TYR A 89 1.35 14.38 14.56
CA TYR A 89 2.61 14.60 13.87
C TYR A 89 2.56 14.05 12.44
N VAL A 90 2.92 14.91 11.48
CA VAL A 90 3.10 14.53 10.08
C VAL A 90 4.37 13.71 9.96
N THR A 91 4.26 12.47 9.49
CA THR A 91 5.40 11.55 9.33
C THR A 91 6.33 11.98 8.19
N GLY A 92 5.81 12.78 7.24
CA GLY A 92 6.48 13.13 6.00
C GLY A 92 6.41 12.02 4.94
N ASN A 93 5.74 10.91 5.25
CA ASN A 93 5.42 9.86 4.27
C ASN A 93 4.08 10.19 3.63
N SER A 94 3.95 9.96 2.32
CA SER A 94 2.67 10.13 1.66
C SER A 94 2.53 9.21 0.45
N PHE A 95 1.30 8.76 0.21
CA PHE A 95 0.96 8.09 -1.03
C PHE A 95 1.14 9.04 -2.21
N ASN A 96 1.87 8.59 -3.23
CA ASN A 96 2.14 9.39 -4.44
C ASN A 96 1.27 8.89 -5.60
N GLU A 97 1.52 7.67 -6.08
CA GLU A 97 0.80 7.11 -7.22
C GLU A 97 0.74 5.59 -7.19
N ILE A 98 -0.16 5.03 -8.02
CA ILE A 98 -0.04 3.65 -8.49
C ILE A 98 0.19 3.64 -10.00
N THR A 99 0.95 2.66 -10.50
CA THR A 99 1.13 2.45 -11.95
C THR A 99 1.03 0.98 -12.31
N ILE A 100 0.59 0.69 -13.54
CA ILE A 100 0.63 -0.67 -14.11
C ILE A 100 1.54 -0.65 -15.33
N LYS A 101 2.65 -1.39 -15.27
CA LYS A 101 3.59 -1.52 -16.39
C LYS A 101 3.96 -3.00 -16.57
N LYS A 102 3.72 -3.55 -17.76
CA LYS A 102 4.07 -4.93 -18.14
C LYS A 102 3.56 -5.99 -17.12
N GLY A 103 2.30 -5.86 -16.67
CA GLY A 103 1.67 -6.76 -15.70
C GLY A 103 2.21 -6.67 -14.27
N VAL A 104 2.86 -5.54 -13.93
CA VAL A 104 3.31 -5.25 -12.57
C VAL A 104 2.60 -4.01 -12.07
N LEU A 105 1.90 -4.14 -10.95
CA LEU A 105 1.35 -3.03 -10.19
C LEU A 105 2.46 -2.47 -9.29
N THR A 106 2.73 -1.18 -9.40
CA THR A 106 3.66 -0.46 -8.50
C THR A 106 2.88 0.50 -7.65
N ILE A 107 3.11 0.47 -6.34
CA ILE A 107 2.63 1.48 -5.38
C ILE A 107 3.83 2.34 -5.00
N SER A 108 3.75 3.64 -5.28
CA SER A 108 4.80 4.62 -5.03
C SER A 108 4.40 5.53 -3.88
N ASN A 109 5.34 5.79 -2.98
CA ASN A 109 5.15 6.69 -1.85
C ASN A 109 6.36 7.61 -1.74
N ASP A 110 6.10 8.85 -1.36
CA ASP A 110 7.15 9.82 -1.06
C ASP A 110 7.52 9.74 0.42
N LEU A 111 8.79 10.00 0.70
CA LEU A 111 9.33 10.23 2.02
C LEU A 111 9.71 11.71 2.13
N LEU A 112 9.89 12.23 3.34
CA LEU A 112 10.37 13.60 3.55
C LEU A 112 11.65 13.91 2.75
N ARG A 113 12.53 12.91 2.62
CA ARG A 113 13.76 13.00 1.83
C ARG A 113 13.97 11.73 1.03
N GLY A 114 13.08 11.45 0.09
CA GLY A 114 13.21 10.30 -0.80
C GLY A 114 11.88 9.72 -1.24
N ASN A 115 11.88 8.47 -1.65
CA ASN A 115 10.68 7.73 -2.02
C ASN A 115 10.93 6.23 -1.88
N TYR A 116 9.85 5.46 -1.91
CA TYR A 116 9.92 4.02 -2.05
C TYR A 116 8.79 3.46 -2.90
N HIS A 117 9.02 2.27 -3.45
CA HIS A 117 8.12 1.61 -4.36
C HIS A 117 7.98 0.13 -4.02
N HIS A 118 6.74 -0.34 -3.92
CA HIS A 118 6.40 -1.75 -3.81
C HIS A 118 5.86 -2.27 -5.13
N LYS A 119 6.43 -3.38 -5.63
CA LYS A 119 6.08 -3.96 -6.94
C LYS A 119 5.40 -5.30 -6.74
N PHE A 120 4.15 -5.39 -7.17
CA PHE A 120 3.32 -6.59 -7.08
C PHE A 120 3.06 -7.18 -8.46
N ARG A 121 3.08 -8.51 -8.55
CA ARG A 121 2.71 -9.25 -9.76
C ARG A 121 1.65 -10.28 -9.43
N PHE A 122 0.67 -10.42 -10.31
CA PHE A 122 -0.26 -11.55 -10.23
C PHE A 122 0.43 -12.83 -10.69
N GLN A 123 0.62 -13.78 -9.77
CA GLN A 123 1.22 -15.09 -10.02
C GLN A 123 0.72 -16.07 -8.97
N ASN A 124 0.69 -17.37 -9.30
CA ASN A 124 0.21 -18.41 -8.37
C ASN A 124 -1.19 -18.09 -7.78
N GLY A 125 -2.06 -17.46 -8.60
CA GLY A 125 -3.41 -17.07 -8.20
C GLY A 125 -3.50 -15.90 -7.20
N ASN A 126 -2.40 -15.20 -6.91
CA ASN A 126 -2.37 -14.09 -5.95
C ASN A 126 -1.52 -12.91 -6.48
N PHE A 127 -1.73 -11.71 -5.94
CA PHE A 127 -0.77 -10.62 -6.09
C PHE A 127 0.34 -10.78 -5.06
N GLU A 128 1.56 -11.08 -5.52
CA GLU A 128 2.73 -11.29 -4.67
C GLU A 128 3.71 -10.12 -4.81
N LEU A 129 4.31 -9.69 -3.69
CA LEU A 129 5.37 -8.67 -3.67
C LEU A 129 6.65 -9.27 -4.28
N ILE A 130 7.02 -8.78 -5.46
CA ILE A 130 8.18 -9.28 -6.22
C ILE A 130 9.40 -8.38 -6.11
N GLY A 131 9.21 -7.13 -5.68
CA GLY A 131 10.29 -6.16 -5.57
C GLY A 131 9.96 -4.98 -4.67
N PHE A 132 10.99 -4.43 -4.07
CA PHE A 132 10.98 -3.21 -3.29
C PHE A 132 12.16 -2.35 -3.71
N SER A 133 11.97 -1.04 -3.81
CA SER A 133 13.07 -0.10 -4.02
C SER A 133 12.85 1.15 -3.16
N LYS A 134 13.91 1.71 -2.60
CA LYS A 134 13.88 2.93 -1.79
C LYS A 134 15.08 3.79 -2.12
N VAL A 135 14.85 5.09 -2.19
CA VAL A 135 15.91 6.11 -2.17
C VAL A 135 15.66 7.00 -0.96
N TYR A 136 16.70 7.36 -0.23
CA TYR A 136 16.58 8.29 0.87
C TYR A 136 17.83 9.18 1.03
N SER A 137 17.66 10.28 1.74
CA SER A 137 18.75 11.11 2.29
C SER A 137 18.57 11.21 3.82
N ASP A 138 19.67 11.09 4.55
CA ASP A 138 19.69 11.24 6.00
C ASP A 138 19.62 12.71 6.48
N GLY A 139 19.71 13.67 5.55
CA GLY A 139 19.82 15.10 5.84
C GLY A 139 21.17 15.54 6.44
N LEU A 140 22.14 14.63 6.56
CA LEU A 140 23.48 14.84 7.13
C LEU A 140 24.59 14.57 6.10
N GLY A 141 24.24 14.58 4.81
CA GLY A 141 25.20 14.42 3.72
C GLY A 141 25.38 12.99 3.21
N THR A 142 24.51 12.02 3.57
CA THR A 142 24.54 10.66 2.99
C THR A 142 23.22 10.28 2.31
N MET A 143 23.30 9.92 1.03
CA MET A 143 22.20 9.32 0.28
C MET A 143 22.32 7.81 0.32
N GLY A 144 21.18 7.12 0.35
CA GLY A 144 21.14 5.67 0.33
C GLY A 144 20.08 5.15 -0.62
N THR A 145 20.38 4.00 -1.22
CA THR A 145 19.44 3.25 -2.05
C THR A 145 19.31 1.82 -1.52
N THR A 146 18.11 1.27 -1.66
CA THR A 146 17.83 -0.14 -1.46
C THR A 146 17.11 -0.65 -2.69
N ASP A 147 17.64 -1.70 -3.31
CA ASP A 147 16.96 -2.46 -4.36
C ASP A 147 16.84 -3.91 -3.92
N PHE A 148 15.61 -4.38 -3.72
CA PHE A 148 15.34 -5.73 -3.31
C PHE A 148 14.49 -6.44 -4.37
N ASN A 149 15.08 -7.41 -5.05
CA ASN A 149 14.36 -8.35 -5.90
C ASN A 149 13.94 -9.57 -5.07
N LEU A 150 12.74 -9.51 -4.48
CA LEU A 150 12.21 -10.58 -3.63
C LEU A 150 12.01 -11.89 -4.41
N SER A 151 11.81 -11.84 -5.73
CA SER A 151 11.69 -13.06 -6.56
C SER A 151 12.98 -13.90 -6.54
N THR A 152 14.14 -13.26 -6.52
CA THR A 152 15.47 -13.90 -6.46
C THR A 152 16.07 -13.92 -5.05
N GLY A 153 15.55 -13.09 -4.15
CA GLY A 153 16.09 -12.85 -2.82
C GLY A 153 17.34 -11.95 -2.82
N ILE A 154 17.68 -11.30 -3.93
CA ILE A 154 18.87 -10.42 -3.99
C ILE A 154 18.49 -9.03 -3.52
N GLN A 155 19.15 -8.56 -2.46
CA GLN A 155 19.08 -7.19 -1.95
C GLN A 155 20.42 -6.49 -2.19
N ILE A 156 20.37 -5.28 -2.72
CA ILE A 156 21.51 -4.39 -2.89
C ILE A 156 21.20 -3.13 -2.09
N ILE A 157 22.15 -2.71 -1.25
CA ILE A 157 22.08 -1.47 -0.48
C ILE A 157 23.34 -0.68 -0.83
N GLU A 158 23.16 0.55 -1.29
CA GLU A 158 24.26 1.48 -1.55
C GLU A 158 24.13 2.73 -0.69
N THR A 159 25.26 3.33 -0.32
CA THR A 159 25.29 4.66 0.29
C THR A 159 26.37 5.49 -0.36
N GLU A 160 26.10 6.77 -0.59
CA GLU A 160 27.07 7.70 -1.16
C GLU A 160 26.96 9.08 -0.48
N PRO A 161 28.09 9.75 -0.24
CA PRO A 161 28.07 11.09 0.31
C PRO A 161 27.52 12.08 -0.72
N TYR A 162 26.78 13.08 -0.25
CA TYR A 162 26.48 14.30 -0.98
C TYR A 162 26.81 15.48 -0.06
N GLY A 163 27.80 16.30 -0.43
CA GLY A 163 28.24 17.41 0.41
C GLY A 163 29.76 17.54 0.46
N ALA A 164 30.26 18.18 1.52
CA ALA A 164 31.69 18.45 1.71
C ALA A 164 32.46 17.30 2.36
N ASP A 165 31.75 16.32 2.92
CA ASP A 165 32.35 15.17 3.59
C ASP A 165 32.68 14.06 2.59
N ASP A 166 33.90 13.55 2.65
CA ASP A 166 34.43 12.56 1.70
C ASP A 166 34.52 11.16 2.33
N PHE A 167 33.36 10.57 2.64
CA PHE A 167 33.28 9.17 3.10
C PHE A 167 33.10 8.23 1.91
N PRO A 168 33.68 7.00 1.95
CA PRO A 168 33.64 6.11 0.80
C PRO A 168 32.21 5.66 0.48
N LYS A 169 31.87 5.63 -0.81
CA LYS A 169 30.66 4.95 -1.29
C LYS A 169 30.68 3.49 -0.82
N THR A 170 29.55 3.03 -0.31
CA THR A 170 29.35 1.62 0.05
C THR A 170 28.39 0.95 -0.92
N SER A 171 28.59 -0.34 -1.16
CA SER A 171 27.66 -1.18 -1.89
C SER A 171 27.71 -2.58 -1.29
N THR A 172 26.58 -3.02 -0.74
CA THR A 172 26.44 -4.32 -0.10
C THR A 172 25.39 -5.13 -0.82
N LYS A 173 25.76 -6.34 -1.26
CA LYS A 173 24.85 -7.31 -1.85
C LYS A 173 24.62 -8.47 -0.90
N LYS A 174 23.36 -8.76 -0.58
CA LYS A 174 22.96 -9.88 0.29
C LYS A 174 21.92 -10.74 -0.41
N LYS A 175 21.87 -12.02 -0.02
CA LYS A 175 20.81 -12.96 -0.44
C LYS A 175 19.91 -13.26 0.75
N ILE A 176 18.69 -12.75 0.71
CA ILE A 176 17.63 -12.92 1.72
C ILE A 176 16.42 -13.51 1.02
N LEU A 177 16.08 -14.76 1.33
CA LEU A 177 14.97 -15.46 0.69
C LEU A 177 13.71 -15.36 1.55
N ILE A 178 12.64 -14.80 0.99
CA ILE A 178 11.32 -14.71 1.65
C ILE A 178 10.37 -15.65 0.92
N ARG A 179 9.88 -16.67 1.63
CA ARG A 179 8.93 -17.65 1.11
C ARG A 179 7.90 -18.01 2.20
N PRO A 180 6.59 -17.97 1.91
CA PRO A 180 5.99 -17.47 0.65
C PRO A 180 6.24 -15.96 0.47
N LEU A 181 6.09 -15.46 -0.77
CA LEU A 181 6.16 -14.02 -1.00
C LEU A 181 4.95 -13.32 -0.33
N PRO A 182 5.13 -12.10 0.21
CA PRO A 182 4.03 -11.35 0.80
C PRO A 182 2.89 -11.14 -0.19
N LYS A 183 1.66 -11.37 0.27
CA LYS A 183 0.46 -11.20 -0.55
C LYS A 183 -0.09 -9.79 -0.35
N LEU A 184 -0.48 -9.14 -1.45
CA LEU A 184 -1.01 -7.77 -1.44
C LEU A 184 -2.23 -7.59 -0.50
N GLN A 185 -3.08 -8.62 -0.39
CA GLN A 185 -4.30 -8.56 0.44
C GLN A 185 -3.99 -8.23 1.91
N ASP A 186 -2.87 -8.74 2.42
CA ASP A 186 -2.45 -8.60 3.82
C ASP A 186 -1.16 -7.79 3.98
N PHE A 187 -0.69 -7.20 2.89
CA PHE A 187 0.54 -6.42 2.88
C PHE A 187 0.38 -5.13 3.69
N VAL A 188 1.37 -4.86 4.54
CA VAL A 188 1.55 -3.60 5.27
C VAL A 188 2.96 -3.10 4.96
N PRO A 189 3.14 -1.89 4.39
CA PRO A 189 4.45 -1.29 4.16
C PRO A 189 5.29 -1.29 5.44
N PHE A 190 6.54 -1.75 5.37
CA PHE A 190 7.44 -1.83 6.53
C PHE A 190 6.89 -2.63 7.72
N GLY A 191 5.90 -3.50 7.50
CA GLY A 191 5.45 -4.48 8.50
C GLY A 191 6.51 -5.56 8.80
N SER A 192 7.57 -5.60 8.00
CA SER A 192 8.81 -6.32 8.26
C SER A 192 9.99 -5.39 8.04
N ASP A 193 11.12 -5.64 8.70
CA ASP A 193 12.33 -4.79 8.58
C ASP A 193 12.93 -4.72 7.16
N ASN A 194 12.41 -5.50 6.20
CA ASN A 194 13.03 -5.73 4.91
C ASN A 194 12.36 -5.01 3.72
N TYR A 195 11.09 -4.60 3.85
CA TYR A 195 10.27 -4.00 2.77
C TYR A 195 8.92 -3.51 3.31
#